data_AF-A0A920TGF2-F1
#
_entry.id   AF-A0A920TGF2-F1
#
_cell.length_a   1.000
_cell.length_b   1.000
_cell.length_c   1.000
_cell.angle_alpha   90.00
_cell.angle_beta   90.00
_cell.angle_gamma   90.00
#
_symmetry.space_group_name_H-M   'P 1'
#
loop_
_entity.id
_entity.type
_entity.pdbx_description
1 polymer ?
#
loop_
_entity_poly.entity_id
_entity_poly.type
_entity_poly.pdbx_seq_one_letter_code
_entity_poly.pdbx_strand_id
1 'polypeptide(L)'
;MQERASYSEAKMANRRADILMVLWPVGEFVKEGGFSHPFETMEVVITPDEIDYLMNEIETWLSDQPCILDDPVRIMKKRNVRDWLTRGADASTQITICPASRLVLMGLPPDMRDTNDPRYPINLQDFFIHELYHALQQDLMDESCRRLEERLGREETNTPWLVEGGADYFAKHVVAELTGAFDPINRILRNAVNASREEGTNIYQGGIDKTGAAAMQILVELGKLDQASILDGSLFHSCARELEYTNDKPYVLQAKESWHMIENIDGKYIFSDQALK
;
A
#
# COMPACT_ATOMS: atom_id res chain seq x y z
N MET A 1 -12.99 8.12 8.52
CA MET A 1 -11.63 7.93 7.96
C MET A 1 -10.61 8.88 8.57
N GLN A 2 -10.93 10.17 8.79
CA GLN A 2 -9.98 11.13 9.38
C GLN A 2 -9.36 10.68 10.72
N GLU A 3 -10.15 10.16 11.67
CA GLU A 3 -9.60 9.62 12.94
C GLU A 3 -8.60 8.48 12.72
N ARG A 4 -8.81 7.65 11.70
CA ARG A 4 -7.90 6.54 11.36
C ARG A 4 -6.63 7.06 10.75
N ALA A 5 -6.71 8.09 9.91
CA ALA A 5 -5.54 8.77 9.39
C ALA A 5 -4.70 9.38 10.51
N SER A 6 -5.32 10.12 11.44
CA SER A 6 -4.62 10.69 12.59
C SER A 6 -4.00 9.61 13.49
N TYR A 7 -4.69 8.49 13.70
CA TYR A 7 -4.15 7.37 14.46
C TYR A 7 -2.92 6.75 13.77
N SER A 8 -2.99 6.49 12.46
CA SER A 8 -1.88 5.95 11.68
C SER A 8 -0.68 6.91 11.65
N GLU A 9 -0.92 8.21 11.46
CA GLU A 9 0.13 9.23 11.46
C GLU A 9 0.83 9.34 12.81
N ALA A 10 0.08 9.24 13.92
CA ALA A 10 0.63 9.33 15.27
C ALA A 10 1.57 8.18 15.63
N LYS A 11 1.53 7.05 14.89
CA LYS A 11 2.48 5.94 15.08
C LYS A 11 3.85 6.23 14.48
N MET A 12 3.94 7.13 13.51
CA MET A 12 5.16 7.29 12.73
C MET A 12 6.30 7.86 13.58
N ALA A 13 7.43 7.16 13.63
CA ALA A 13 8.62 7.56 14.38
C ALA A 13 9.10 8.96 13.99
N ASN A 14 8.94 9.28 12.72
CA ASN A 14 9.06 10.62 12.19
C ASN A 14 7.96 10.77 11.13
N ARG A 15 7.18 11.84 11.17
CA ARG A 15 6.34 12.19 10.02
C ARG A 15 6.26 13.68 9.77
N ARG A 16 6.58 14.01 8.52
CA ARG A 16 6.30 15.29 7.87
C ARG A 16 5.79 15.00 6.47
N ALA A 17 4.49 14.74 6.33
CA ALA A 17 3.85 14.87 5.04
C ALA A 17 2.49 15.54 5.18
N ASP A 18 2.23 16.52 4.35
CA ASP A 18 0.90 17.04 4.04
C ASP A 18 0.24 16.05 3.06
N ILE A 19 -0.85 15.41 3.49
CA ILE A 19 -1.51 14.35 2.71
C ILE A 19 -2.93 14.79 2.35
N LEU A 20 -3.23 14.83 1.06
CA LEU A 20 -4.60 14.83 0.58
C LEU A 20 -4.99 13.41 0.16
N MET A 21 -6.01 12.85 0.80
CA MET A 21 -6.63 11.60 0.38
C MET A 21 -7.95 11.89 -0.32
N VAL A 22 -8.12 11.39 -1.54
CA VAL A 22 -9.34 11.58 -2.34
C VAL A 22 -9.94 10.22 -2.64
N LEU A 23 -11.17 10.02 -2.19
CA LEU A 23 -11.90 8.78 -2.34
C LEU A 23 -13.17 9.05 -3.15
N TRP A 24 -13.49 8.20 -4.10
CA TRP A 24 -14.75 8.27 -4.85
C TRP A 24 -15.34 6.87 -5.07
N PRO A 25 -16.66 6.71 -5.10
CA PRO A 25 -17.27 5.44 -5.46
C PRO A 25 -17.08 5.14 -6.95
N VAL A 26 -16.81 3.87 -7.25
CA VAL A 26 -16.94 3.29 -8.60
C VAL A 26 -17.98 2.16 -8.56
N GLY A 27 -18.58 1.84 -9.71
CA GLY A 27 -19.58 0.78 -9.86
C GLY A 27 -18.94 -0.57 -10.21
N GLU A 28 -19.67 -1.39 -10.96
CA GLU A 28 -19.22 -2.75 -11.29
C GLU A 28 -18.03 -2.77 -12.25
N PHE A 29 -17.30 -3.89 -12.27
CA PHE A 29 -16.19 -4.09 -13.19
C PHE A 29 -16.66 -4.10 -14.64
N VAL A 30 -15.96 -3.37 -15.51
CA VAL A 30 -16.25 -3.31 -16.95
C VAL A 30 -15.21 -4.08 -17.75
N LYS A 31 -13.92 -3.81 -17.53
CA LYS A 31 -12.81 -4.46 -18.25
C LYS A 31 -11.46 -4.19 -17.59
N GLU A 32 -10.49 -5.01 -17.96
CA GLU A 32 -9.11 -4.81 -17.57
C GLU A 32 -8.48 -3.58 -18.26
N GLY A 33 -7.64 -2.86 -17.52
CA GLY A 33 -6.84 -1.74 -17.99
C GLY A 33 -7.67 -0.55 -18.48
N GLY A 34 -7.06 0.25 -19.35
CA GLY A 34 -7.68 1.44 -19.96
C GLY A 34 -7.08 2.76 -19.50
N PHE A 35 -6.13 2.73 -18.58
CA PHE A 35 -5.47 3.91 -18.02
C PHE A 35 -3.97 3.89 -18.25
N SER A 36 -3.31 5.01 -17.94
CA SER A 36 -1.84 5.09 -17.96
C SER A 36 -1.18 4.29 -16.83
N HIS A 37 -1.97 3.88 -15.84
CA HIS A 37 -1.60 3.04 -14.72
C HIS A 37 -2.35 1.70 -14.86
N PRO A 38 -1.88 0.63 -14.20
CA PRO A 38 -2.52 -0.68 -14.22
C PRO A 38 -3.80 -0.71 -13.38
N PHE A 39 -4.70 0.24 -13.62
CA PHE A 39 -6.03 0.30 -13.03
C PHE A 39 -7.02 -0.37 -13.98
N GLU A 40 -8.03 -0.98 -13.39
CA GLU A 40 -9.17 -1.54 -14.10
C GLU A 40 -10.20 -0.46 -14.41
N THR A 41 -10.98 -0.70 -15.47
CA THR A 41 -12.12 0.14 -15.80
C THR A 41 -13.35 -0.37 -15.08
N MET A 42 -13.95 0.50 -14.27
CA MET A 42 -15.19 0.30 -13.54
C MET A 42 -16.29 1.23 -14.08
N GLU A 43 -17.54 0.96 -13.72
CA GLU A 43 -18.63 1.87 -14.03
C GLU A 43 -18.47 3.21 -13.30
N VAL A 44 -18.74 4.31 -14.01
CA VAL A 44 -18.75 5.65 -13.43
C VAL A 44 -20.08 5.88 -12.72
N VAL A 45 -20.04 6.03 -11.40
CA VAL A 45 -21.24 6.25 -10.57
C VAL A 45 -21.29 7.64 -9.93
N ILE A 46 -20.23 8.44 -10.10
CA ILE A 46 -20.21 9.86 -9.74
C ILE A 46 -20.64 10.73 -10.92
N THR A 47 -21.33 11.83 -10.62
CA THR A 47 -21.82 12.81 -11.58
C THR A 47 -20.71 13.74 -12.08
N PRO A 48 -20.90 14.41 -13.23
CA PRO A 48 -19.97 15.44 -13.69
C PRO A 48 -19.71 16.56 -12.65
N ASP A 49 -20.74 16.98 -11.92
CA ASP A 49 -20.62 18.01 -10.88
C ASP A 49 -19.76 17.52 -9.70
N GLU A 50 -19.89 16.24 -9.29
CA GLU A 50 -19.03 15.64 -8.27
C GLU A 50 -17.58 15.51 -8.75
N ILE A 51 -17.34 15.18 -10.02
CA ILE A 51 -16.01 15.17 -10.62
C ILE A 51 -15.40 16.58 -10.57
N ASP A 52 -16.16 17.60 -10.97
CA ASP A 52 -15.69 18.99 -10.96
C ASP A 52 -15.40 19.47 -9.53
N TYR A 53 -16.23 19.08 -8.55
CA TYR A 53 -15.98 19.33 -7.13
C TYR A 53 -14.66 18.70 -6.65
N LEU A 54 -14.45 17.41 -6.87
CA LEU A 54 -13.21 16.71 -6.47
C LEU A 54 -11.98 17.34 -7.13
N MET A 55 -12.08 17.69 -8.42
CA MET A 55 -10.99 18.36 -9.13
C MET A 55 -10.70 19.76 -8.58
N ASN A 56 -11.70 20.49 -8.10
CA ASN A 56 -11.52 21.78 -7.47
C ASN A 56 -10.84 21.67 -6.09
N GLU A 57 -11.22 20.70 -5.27
CA GLU A 57 -10.58 20.45 -3.98
C GLU A 57 -9.11 20.06 -4.15
N ILE A 58 -8.82 19.17 -5.11
CA ILE A 58 -7.45 18.80 -5.47
C ILE A 58 -6.67 20.03 -5.94
N GLU A 59 -7.26 20.86 -6.81
CA GLU A 59 -6.58 22.07 -7.30
C GLU A 59 -6.30 23.08 -6.20
N THR A 60 -7.24 23.25 -5.27
CA THR A 60 -7.08 24.15 -4.13
C THR A 60 -5.88 23.69 -3.29
N TRP A 61 -5.86 22.41 -2.92
CA TRP A 61 -4.74 21.86 -2.15
C TRP A 61 -3.40 21.89 -2.92
N LEU A 62 -3.39 21.59 -4.23
CA LEU A 62 -2.18 21.68 -5.07
C LEU A 62 -1.66 23.12 -5.19
N SER A 63 -2.54 24.12 -5.10
CA SER A 63 -2.16 25.55 -5.16
C SER A 63 -1.43 26.00 -3.90
N ASP A 64 -1.57 25.27 -2.80
CA ASP A 64 -0.84 25.52 -1.56
C ASP A 64 0.55 24.85 -1.54
N GLN A 65 0.93 24.15 -2.63
CA GLN A 65 2.19 23.41 -2.73
C GLN A 65 3.24 24.19 -3.54
N PRO A 66 4.21 24.88 -2.90
CA PRO A 66 5.10 25.82 -3.60
C PRO A 66 6.00 25.15 -4.64
N CYS A 67 6.32 23.87 -4.47
CA CYS A 67 7.29 23.18 -5.31
C CYS A 67 6.76 22.84 -6.72
N ILE A 68 5.43 22.89 -6.94
CA ILE A 68 4.78 22.53 -8.20
C ILE A 68 3.97 23.66 -8.83
N LEU A 69 4.02 24.89 -8.28
CA LEU A 69 3.18 26.00 -8.75
C LEU A 69 3.34 26.25 -10.26
N ASP A 70 4.59 26.29 -10.73
CA ASP A 70 4.96 26.53 -12.13
C ASP A 70 5.40 25.25 -12.87
N ASP A 71 5.19 24.08 -12.28
CA ASP A 71 5.65 22.81 -12.85
C ASP A 71 4.64 22.28 -13.90
N PRO A 72 5.03 22.07 -15.17
CA PRO A 72 4.17 21.44 -16.18
C PRO A 72 3.62 20.07 -15.78
N VAL A 73 4.33 19.34 -14.90
CA VAL A 73 3.91 18.06 -14.34
C VAL A 73 2.61 18.22 -13.53
N ARG A 74 2.35 19.38 -12.92
CA ARG A 74 1.08 19.67 -12.24
C ARG A 74 -0.11 19.51 -13.19
N ILE A 75 -0.02 20.08 -14.40
CA ILE A 75 -1.08 19.99 -15.42
C ILE A 75 -1.28 18.54 -15.85
N MET A 76 -0.18 17.81 -16.06
CA MET A 76 -0.23 16.39 -16.43
C MET A 76 -0.92 15.54 -15.36
N LYS A 77 -0.53 15.71 -14.09
CA LYS A 77 -1.15 15.00 -12.96
C LYS A 77 -2.65 15.29 -12.89
N LYS A 78 -3.05 16.55 -12.97
CA LYS A 78 -4.48 16.93 -12.99
C LYS A 78 -5.24 16.28 -14.14
N ARG A 79 -4.66 16.25 -15.34
CA ARG A 79 -5.28 15.59 -16.49
C ARG A 79 -5.49 14.10 -16.25
N ASN A 80 -4.48 13.43 -15.68
CA ASN A 80 -4.58 12.00 -15.34
C ASN A 80 -5.66 11.75 -14.27
N VAL A 81 -5.71 12.56 -13.21
CA VAL A 81 -6.74 12.40 -12.16
C VAL A 81 -8.14 12.61 -12.73
N ARG A 82 -8.36 13.66 -13.54
CA ARG A 82 -9.67 13.86 -14.20
C ARG A 82 -10.01 12.69 -15.12
N ASP A 83 -9.04 12.16 -15.85
CA ASP A 83 -9.22 11.00 -16.72
C ASP A 83 -9.65 9.75 -15.92
N TRP A 84 -9.07 9.54 -14.74
CA TRP A 84 -9.43 8.44 -13.84
C TRP A 84 -10.86 8.57 -13.30
N LEU A 85 -11.23 9.78 -12.84
CA LEU A 85 -12.59 10.05 -12.35
C LEU A 85 -13.65 9.90 -13.45
N THR A 86 -13.36 10.41 -14.66
CA THR A 86 -14.32 10.45 -15.77
C THR A 86 -14.52 9.12 -16.47
N ARG A 87 -13.56 8.20 -16.38
CA ARG A 87 -13.64 6.88 -17.03
C ARG A 87 -13.72 5.72 -16.04
N GLY A 88 -13.81 6.01 -14.73
CA GLY A 88 -14.09 5.01 -13.69
C GLY A 88 -12.89 4.14 -13.35
N ALA A 89 -11.72 4.73 -13.11
CA ALA A 89 -10.58 3.96 -12.61
C ALA A 89 -10.82 3.51 -11.16
N ASP A 90 -10.51 2.25 -10.85
CA ASP A 90 -10.36 1.72 -9.48
C ASP A 90 -9.02 2.13 -8.86
N ALA A 91 -8.64 3.39 -9.02
CA ALA A 91 -7.31 3.86 -8.66
C ALA A 91 -6.95 3.44 -7.22
N SER A 92 -5.73 2.94 -7.06
CA SER A 92 -5.13 2.60 -5.77
C SER A 92 -3.69 3.07 -5.83
N THR A 93 -3.47 4.33 -5.50
CA THR A 93 -2.15 4.91 -5.72
C THR A 93 -1.85 6.11 -4.85
N GLN A 94 -0.57 6.19 -4.50
CA GLN A 94 0.06 7.37 -3.93
C GLN A 94 0.89 8.09 -5.00
N ILE A 95 0.73 9.41 -5.07
CA ILE A 95 1.48 10.29 -5.96
C ILE A 95 2.30 11.29 -5.13
N THR A 96 3.62 11.29 -5.35
CA THR A 96 4.52 12.28 -4.73
C THR A 96 4.35 13.62 -5.44
N ILE A 97 3.98 14.65 -4.69
CA ILE A 97 3.75 16.01 -5.20
C ILE A 97 4.96 16.89 -4.93
N CYS A 98 5.33 17.00 -3.65
CA CYS A 98 6.52 17.69 -3.17
C CYS A 98 7.32 16.76 -2.26
N PRO A 99 8.55 17.12 -1.84
CA PRO A 99 9.28 16.34 -0.86
C PRO A 99 8.44 16.00 0.37
N ALA A 100 7.55 16.88 0.82
CA ALA A 100 6.67 16.67 1.97
C ALA A 100 5.15 16.68 1.65
N SER A 101 4.73 16.51 0.39
CA SER A 101 3.30 16.59 0.03
C SER A 101 2.85 15.41 -0.81
N ARG A 102 1.76 14.75 -0.41
CA ARG A 102 1.31 13.45 -0.94
C ARG A 102 -0.15 13.53 -1.35
N LEU A 103 -0.46 13.00 -2.53
CA LEU A 103 -1.83 12.81 -3.00
C LEU A 103 -2.10 11.31 -3.06
N VAL A 104 -3.09 10.84 -2.31
CA VAL A 104 -3.56 9.45 -2.34
C VAL A 104 -4.92 9.42 -3.02
N LEU A 105 -5.10 8.51 -3.98
CA LEU A 105 -6.28 8.46 -4.85
C LEU A 105 -6.85 7.05 -4.80
N MET A 106 -8.14 6.96 -4.46
CA MET A 106 -8.82 5.69 -4.20
C MET A 106 -10.19 5.63 -4.88
N GLY A 107 -10.32 4.79 -5.90
CA GLY A 107 -11.62 4.34 -6.40
C GLY A 107 -12.16 3.24 -5.49
N LEU A 108 -13.38 3.40 -4.99
CA LEU A 108 -13.99 2.46 -4.03
C LEU A 108 -15.04 1.59 -4.72
N PRO A 109 -14.74 0.31 -5.01
CA PRO A 109 -15.69 -0.60 -5.62
C PRO A 109 -16.88 -0.90 -4.68
N PRO A 110 -17.97 -1.48 -5.21
CA PRO A 110 -19.20 -1.71 -4.44
C PRO A 110 -19.01 -2.55 -3.18
N ASP A 111 -18.16 -3.58 -3.20
CA ASP A 111 -17.89 -4.48 -2.08
C ASP A 111 -17.22 -3.77 -0.89
N MET A 112 -16.44 -2.72 -1.14
CA MET A 112 -15.84 -1.88 -0.08
C MET A 112 -16.85 -0.93 0.57
N ARG A 113 -18.07 -0.82 0.01
CA ARG A 113 -19.10 0.13 0.46
C ARG A 113 -20.41 -0.55 0.86
N ASP A 114 -20.52 -1.87 0.70
CA ASP A 114 -21.71 -2.62 1.07
C ASP A 114 -21.82 -2.81 2.59
N THR A 115 -22.75 -2.08 3.21
CA THR A 115 -23.00 -2.17 4.66
C THR A 115 -23.64 -3.48 5.10
N ASN A 116 -24.09 -4.32 4.15
CA ASN A 116 -24.61 -5.66 4.44
C ASN A 116 -23.51 -6.73 4.40
N ASP A 117 -22.33 -6.42 3.87
CA ASP A 117 -21.20 -7.33 3.90
C ASP A 117 -20.63 -7.40 5.34
N PRO A 118 -20.51 -8.59 5.95
CA PRO A 118 -19.91 -8.73 7.29
C PRO A 118 -18.43 -8.29 7.35
N ARG A 119 -17.78 -8.12 6.21
CA ARG A 119 -16.41 -7.58 6.09
C ARG A 119 -16.39 -6.05 6.08
N TYR A 120 -17.53 -5.38 5.94
CA TYR A 120 -17.65 -3.94 6.16
C TYR A 120 -17.73 -3.64 7.67
N PRO A 121 -17.07 -2.59 8.19
CA PRO A 121 -16.19 -1.64 7.49
C PRO A 121 -14.71 -2.07 7.47
N ILE A 122 -14.38 -3.31 7.84
CA ILE A 122 -12.98 -3.78 7.98
C ILE A 122 -12.22 -3.65 6.65
N ASN A 123 -12.77 -4.15 5.54
CA ASN A 123 -12.11 -4.09 4.23
C ASN A 123 -11.83 -2.65 3.78
N LEU A 124 -12.79 -1.74 4.00
CA LEU A 124 -12.61 -0.33 3.66
C LEU A 124 -11.51 0.33 4.50
N GLN A 125 -11.45 0.01 5.79
CA GLN A 125 -10.40 0.55 6.66
C GLN A 125 -9.03 0.02 6.31
N ASP A 126 -8.95 -1.27 6.02
CA ASP A 126 -7.74 -1.96 5.61
C ASP A 126 -7.17 -1.34 4.32
N PHE A 127 -8.02 -1.21 3.29
CA PHE A 127 -7.67 -0.54 2.05
C PHE A 127 -7.23 0.92 2.25
N PHE A 128 -8.00 1.68 3.04
CA PHE A 128 -7.66 3.08 3.36
C PHE A 128 -6.33 3.23 4.07
N ILE A 129 -6.04 2.38 5.06
CA ILE A 129 -4.81 2.45 5.84
C ILE A 129 -3.62 1.96 5.03
N HIS A 130 -3.78 0.95 4.18
CA HIS A 130 -2.75 0.49 3.24
C HIS A 130 -2.30 1.64 2.33
N GLU A 131 -3.23 2.28 1.64
CA GLU A 131 -2.92 3.37 0.72
C GLU A 131 -2.40 4.63 1.43
N LEU A 132 -2.91 4.91 2.64
CA LEU A 132 -2.34 5.94 3.49
C LEU A 132 -0.88 5.62 3.83
N TYR A 133 -0.55 4.37 4.15
CA TYR A 133 0.79 3.96 4.54
C TYR A 133 1.83 4.20 3.43
N HIS A 134 1.44 4.09 2.15
CA HIS A 134 2.32 4.52 1.05
C HIS A 134 2.70 6.00 1.11
N ALA A 135 1.78 6.87 1.55
CA ALA A 135 2.15 8.25 1.83
C ALA A 135 3.08 8.33 3.06
N LEU A 136 2.97 7.39 4.01
CA LEU A 136 3.75 7.28 5.25
C LEU A 136 5.23 6.93 5.02
N GLN A 137 5.55 6.15 3.99
CA GLN A 137 6.89 5.66 3.66
C GLN A 137 7.83 6.77 3.15
N GLN A 138 8.85 7.11 3.94
CA GLN A 138 9.69 8.30 3.68
C GLN A 138 10.68 8.14 2.53
N ASP A 139 11.23 6.96 2.28
CA ASP A 139 12.22 6.77 1.23
C ASP A 139 11.60 6.83 -0.19
N LEU A 140 10.29 6.63 -0.33
CA LEU A 140 9.54 6.93 -1.55
C LEU A 140 9.55 8.43 -1.89
N MET A 141 9.86 9.26 -0.89
CA MET A 141 9.97 10.72 -0.98
C MET A 141 11.37 11.17 -1.42
N ASP A 142 12.36 10.29 -1.32
CA ASP A 142 13.76 10.62 -1.51
C ASP A 142 14.24 10.25 -2.92
N GLU A 143 14.75 11.26 -3.64
CA GLU A 143 15.21 11.09 -5.02
C GLU A 143 16.43 10.16 -5.11
N SER A 144 17.29 10.13 -4.09
CA SER A 144 18.45 9.25 -4.06
C SER A 144 18.04 7.78 -3.88
N CYS A 145 17.03 7.51 -3.06
CA CYS A 145 16.47 6.16 -2.90
C CYS A 145 15.80 5.70 -4.20
N ARG A 146 15.01 6.57 -4.86
CA ARG A 146 14.42 6.27 -6.16
C ARG A 146 15.46 5.98 -7.24
N ARG A 147 16.52 6.79 -7.35
CA ARG A 147 17.61 6.55 -8.30
C ARG A 147 18.40 5.28 -7.96
N LEU A 148 18.43 4.86 -6.70
CA LEU A 148 19.03 3.59 -6.32
C LEU A 148 18.19 2.42 -6.83
N GLU A 149 16.89 2.43 -6.57
CA GLU A 149 15.92 1.46 -7.11
C GLU A 149 16.00 1.34 -8.64
N GLU A 150 15.97 2.48 -9.35
CA GLU A 150 16.08 2.51 -10.82
C GLU A 150 17.39 1.89 -11.34
N ARG A 151 18.49 2.01 -10.59
CA ARG A 151 19.79 1.42 -10.95
C ARG A 151 19.86 -0.09 -10.70
N LEU A 152 19.25 -0.58 -9.63
CA LEU A 152 19.17 -2.02 -9.32
C LEU A 152 18.32 -2.75 -10.37
N GLY A 153 17.26 -2.08 -10.85
CA GLY A 153 16.34 -2.67 -11.80
C GLY A 153 15.44 -3.73 -11.16
N ARG A 154 14.47 -4.22 -11.94
CA ARG A 154 13.33 -5.01 -11.43
C ARG A 154 13.74 -6.33 -10.77
N GLU A 155 14.84 -6.94 -11.20
CA GLU A 155 15.27 -8.26 -10.71
C GLU A 155 16.05 -8.17 -9.39
N GLU A 156 16.74 -7.05 -9.14
CA GLU A 156 17.59 -6.88 -7.96
C GLU A 156 16.89 -6.09 -6.85
N THR A 157 15.95 -5.22 -7.19
CA THR A 157 15.28 -4.38 -6.19
C THR A 157 14.36 -5.18 -5.27
N ASN A 158 14.35 -4.78 -4.00
CA ASN A 158 13.41 -5.29 -3.01
C ASN A 158 12.22 -4.35 -2.75
N THR A 159 12.16 -3.22 -3.47
CA THR A 159 11.07 -2.23 -3.40
C THR A 159 9.70 -2.89 -3.41
N PRO A 160 9.31 -3.70 -4.41
CA PRO A 160 7.90 -4.04 -4.59
C PRO A 160 7.33 -4.77 -3.37
N TRP A 161 8.02 -5.79 -2.88
CA TRP A 161 7.51 -6.60 -1.77
C TRP A 161 7.71 -5.93 -0.40
N LEU A 162 8.76 -5.12 -0.22
CA LEU A 162 8.94 -4.37 1.02
C LEU A 162 7.93 -3.23 1.15
N VAL A 163 7.68 -2.49 0.07
CA VAL A 163 6.78 -1.34 0.06
C VAL A 163 5.33 -1.78 0.21
N GLU A 164 4.85 -2.70 -0.63
CA GLU A 164 3.49 -3.23 -0.55
C GLU A 164 3.30 -4.07 0.72
N GLY A 165 4.29 -4.91 1.05
CA GLY A 165 4.25 -5.74 2.26
C GLY A 165 4.22 -4.91 3.53
N GLY A 166 4.99 -3.82 3.59
CA GLY A 166 4.96 -2.91 4.73
C GLY A 166 3.61 -2.23 4.90
N ALA A 167 2.97 -1.86 3.80
CA ALA A 167 1.63 -1.25 3.80
C ALA A 167 0.57 -2.22 4.30
N ASP A 168 0.53 -3.47 3.80
CA ASP A 168 -0.44 -4.47 4.27
C ASP A 168 -0.17 -4.85 5.72
N TYR A 169 1.10 -5.06 6.08
CA TYR A 169 1.49 -5.39 7.45
C TYR A 169 1.04 -4.30 8.43
N PHE A 170 1.31 -3.04 8.12
CA PHE A 170 0.87 -1.91 8.93
C PHE A 170 -0.66 -1.83 9.01
N ALA A 171 -1.36 -1.95 7.88
CA ALA A 171 -2.82 -1.90 7.81
C ALA A 171 -3.48 -2.97 8.67
N LYS A 172 -3.01 -4.23 8.60
CA LYS A 172 -3.53 -5.32 9.43
C LYS A 172 -3.39 -5.03 10.92
N HIS A 173 -2.24 -4.51 11.35
CA HIS A 173 -2.00 -4.17 12.75
C HIS A 173 -2.89 -3.01 13.21
N VAL A 174 -2.93 -1.91 12.47
CA VAL A 174 -3.74 -0.74 12.85
C VAL A 174 -5.24 -1.08 12.87
N VAL A 175 -5.75 -1.80 11.87
CA VAL A 175 -7.16 -2.19 11.85
C VAL A 175 -7.48 -3.15 13.00
N ALA A 176 -6.60 -4.12 13.29
CA ALA A 176 -6.76 -5.02 14.43
C ALA A 176 -6.78 -4.24 15.76
N GLU A 177 -5.88 -3.28 15.95
CA GLU A 177 -5.83 -2.42 17.16
C GLU A 177 -7.10 -1.57 17.32
N LEU A 178 -7.60 -0.98 16.23
CA LEU A 178 -8.77 -0.10 16.26
C LEU A 178 -10.09 -0.85 16.46
N THR A 179 -10.17 -2.10 16.00
CA THR A 179 -11.45 -2.84 15.94
C THR A 179 -11.51 -4.05 16.86
N GLY A 180 -10.37 -4.63 17.24
CA GLY A 180 -10.28 -5.91 17.95
C GLY A 180 -10.82 -7.11 17.16
N ALA A 181 -11.03 -6.96 15.85
CA ALA A 181 -11.81 -7.93 15.07
C ALA A 181 -11.04 -9.20 14.66
N PHE A 182 -9.70 -9.16 14.66
CA PHE A 182 -8.85 -10.29 14.29
C PHE A 182 -7.44 -10.15 14.86
N ASP A 183 -6.72 -11.26 14.91
CA ASP A 183 -5.27 -11.27 15.15
C ASP A 183 -4.53 -10.88 13.84
N PRO A 184 -3.67 -9.85 13.85
CA PRO A 184 -3.07 -9.31 12.63
C PRO A 184 -2.11 -10.31 11.97
N ILE A 185 -1.30 -11.03 12.75
CA ILE A 185 -0.34 -12.00 12.21
C ILE A 185 -1.09 -13.17 11.58
N ASN A 186 -2.09 -13.71 12.26
CA ASN A 186 -2.92 -14.79 11.74
C ASN A 186 -3.62 -14.37 10.43
N ARG A 187 -4.05 -13.11 10.31
CA ARG A 187 -4.64 -12.57 9.09
C ARG A 187 -3.62 -12.46 7.95
N ILE A 188 -2.43 -11.93 8.22
CA ILE A 188 -1.32 -11.82 7.24
C ILE A 188 -0.99 -13.22 6.69
N LEU A 189 -0.76 -14.18 7.58
CA LEU A 189 -0.38 -15.55 7.18
C LEU A 189 -1.51 -16.27 6.44
N ARG A 190 -2.77 -16.08 6.85
CA ARG A 190 -3.93 -16.59 6.10
C ARG A 190 -4.01 -16.01 4.70
N ASN A 191 -3.81 -14.70 4.56
CA ASN A 191 -3.84 -14.02 3.26
C ASN A 191 -2.71 -14.54 2.35
N ALA A 192 -1.51 -14.74 2.90
CA ALA A 192 -0.39 -15.32 2.17
C ALA A 192 -0.67 -16.75 1.68
N VAL A 193 -1.26 -17.62 2.52
CA VAL A 193 -1.67 -18.97 2.07
C VAL A 193 -2.68 -18.93 0.93
N ASN A 194 -3.60 -17.95 0.93
CA ASN A 194 -4.55 -17.81 -0.16
C ASN A 194 -3.86 -17.31 -1.43
N ALA A 195 -3.03 -16.27 -1.33
CA ALA A 195 -2.23 -15.75 -2.45
C ALA A 195 -1.36 -16.87 -3.08
N SER A 196 -0.71 -17.69 -2.25
CA SER A 196 0.17 -18.76 -2.76
C SER A 196 -0.59 -19.83 -3.55
N ARG A 197 -1.89 -20.03 -3.26
CA ARG A 197 -2.76 -20.98 -3.96
C ARG A 197 -3.34 -20.40 -5.24
N GLU A 198 -3.63 -19.11 -5.24
CA GLU A 198 -4.29 -18.40 -6.33
C GLU A 198 -3.28 -17.94 -7.40
N GLU A 199 -2.09 -17.50 -6.97
CA GLU A 199 -1.16 -16.71 -7.78
C GLU A 199 0.24 -17.33 -7.88
N GLY A 200 0.55 -18.33 -7.04
CA GLY A 200 1.83 -19.04 -7.02
C GLY A 200 2.78 -18.57 -5.91
N THR A 201 4.01 -19.10 -5.89
CA THR A 201 4.93 -18.93 -4.75
C THR A 201 6.05 -17.91 -4.98
N ASN A 202 6.10 -17.29 -6.15
CA ASN A 202 7.05 -16.22 -6.42
C ASN A 202 6.58 -14.94 -5.71
N ILE A 203 7.43 -14.34 -4.88
CA ILE A 203 7.09 -13.13 -4.11
C ILE A 203 6.66 -11.94 -4.99
N TYR A 204 7.07 -11.91 -6.27
CA TYR A 204 6.71 -10.84 -7.21
C TYR A 204 5.45 -11.16 -8.05
N GLN A 205 4.78 -12.29 -7.83
CA GLN A 205 3.57 -12.69 -8.55
C GLN A 205 2.35 -12.53 -7.67
N GLY A 206 1.39 -11.69 -8.10
CA GLY A 206 0.05 -11.56 -7.52
C GLY A 206 0.03 -11.15 -6.04
N GLY A 207 -0.82 -10.19 -5.65
CA GLY A 207 -0.96 -9.82 -4.23
C GLY A 207 0.38 -9.57 -3.51
N ILE A 208 1.27 -8.77 -4.11
CA ILE A 208 2.63 -8.50 -3.60
C ILE A 208 2.58 -7.91 -2.17
N ASP A 209 1.50 -7.22 -1.83
CA ASP A 209 1.14 -6.77 -0.51
C ASP A 209 1.08 -7.94 0.50
N LYS A 210 0.34 -9.00 0.18
CA LYS A 210 0.16 -10.18 1.04
C LYS A 210 1.44 -11.01 1.13
N THR A 211 2.11 -11.24 -0.01
CA THR A 211 3.34 -12.05 -0.05
C THR A 211 4.48 -11.32 0.69
N GLY A 212 4.60 -10.01 0.47
CA GLY A 212 5.55 -9.14 1.13
C GLY A 212 5.34 -9.08 2.64
N ALA A 213 4.10 -8.91 3.11
CA ALA A 213 3.80 -8.86 4.54
C ALA A 213 4.18 -10.17 5.26
N ALA A 214 3.92 -11.33 4.64
CA ALA A 214 4.35 -12.61 5.20
C ALA A 214 5.88 -12.78 5.18
N ALA A 215 6.56 -12.39 4.10
CA ALA A 215 8.02 -12.40 4.04
C ALA A 215 8.64 -11.50 5.13
N MET A 216 8.07 -10.31 5.37
CA MET A 216 8.48 -9.43 6.47
C MET A 216 8.25 -10.08 7.83
N GLN A 217 7.15 -10.81 8.03
CA GLN A 217 6.96 -11.57 9.27
C GLN A 217 8.05 -12.63 9.49
N ILE A 218 8.52 -13.32 8.43
CA ILE A 218 9.66 -14.24 8.56
C ILE A 218 10.90 -13.48 9.07
N LEU A 219 11.19 -12.30 8.52
CA LEU A 219 12.32 -11.49 8.99
C LEU A 219 12.17 -11.09 10.47
N VAL A 220 10.95 -10.83 10.93
CA VAL A 220 10.65 -10.55 12.34
C VAL A 220 10.89 -11.79 13.21
N GLU A 221 10.37 -12.96 12.84
CA GLU A 221 10.56 -14.23 13.57
C GLU A 221 12.04 -14.65 13.64
N LEU A 222 12.82 -14.34 12.60
CA LEU A 222 14.27 -14.56 12.57
C LEU A 222 15.08 -13.51 13.35
N GLY A 223 14.44 -12.48 13.90
CA GLY A 223 15.09 -11.36 14.59
C GLY A 223 15.98 -10.53 13.67
N LYS A 224 15.66 -10.46 12.37
CA LYS A 224 16.39 -9.69 11.34
C LYS A 224 15.72 -8.38 10.96
N LEU A 225 14.43 -8.23 11.29
CA LEU A 225 13.65 -7.01 11.15
C LEU A 225 12.94 -6.75 12.47
N ASP A 226 13.00 -5.53 12.99
CA ASP A 226 12.20 -5.14 14.15
C ASP A 226 10.78 -4.83 13.68
N GLN A 227 9.78 -5.51 14.26
CA GLN A 227 8.37 -5.24 13.97
C GLN A 227 8.02 -3.77 14.21
N ALA A 228 8.59 -3.15 15.25
CA ALA A 228 8.31 -1.75 15.56
C ALA A 228 8.70 -0.83 14.40
N SER A 229 9.81 -1.13 13.70
CA SER A 229 10.27 -0.34 12.55
C SER A 229 9.34 -0.39 11.34
N ILE A 230 8.54 -1.46 11.21
CA ILE A 230 7.45 -1.53 10.22
C ILE A 230 6.28 -0.69 10.72
N LEU A 231 5.93 -0.80 12.00
CA LEU A 231 4.75 -0.15 12.56
C LEU A 231 4.90 1.35 12.79
N ASP A 232 6.12 1.86 12.89
CA ASP A 232 6.43 3.28 13.03
C ASP A 232 7.01 3.91 11.75
N GLY A 233 7.09 3.14 10.67
CA GLY A 233 7.58 3.59 9.36
C GLY A 233 9.10 3.76 9.26
N SER A 234 9.88 3.54 10.32
CA SER A 234 11.32 3.78 10.30
C SER A 234 12.10 2.83 9.39
N LEU A 235 11.52 1.70 9.02
CA LEU A 235 12.04 0.80 7.97
C LEU A 235 12.24 1.53 6.64
N PHE A 236 11.42 2.54 6.35
CA PHE A 236 11.45 3.29 5.09
C PHE A 236 12.24 4.59 5.23
N HIS A 237 13.24 4.62 6.10
CA HIS A 237 14.17 5.75 6.25
C HIS A 237 15.52 5.40 5.60
N SER A 238 16.22 6.42 5.11
CA SER A 238 17.61 6.29 4.64
C SER A 238 17.83 5.20 3.58
N CYS A 239 16.81 4.92 2.76
CA CYS A 239 16.79 3.86 1.76
C CYS A 239 17.05 2.45 2.32
N ALA A 240 16.76 2.20 3.61
CA ALA A 240 17.09 0.93 4.28
C ALA A 240 16.52 -0.29 3.54
N ARG A 241 15.35 -0.17 2.91
CA ARG A 241 14.75 -1.22 2.07
C ARG A 241 15.67 -1.74 0.95
N GLU A 242 16.51 -0.90 0.36
CA GLU A 242 17.46 -1.29 -0.69
C GLU A 242 18.91 -1.46 -0.19
N LEU A 243 19.24 -0.95 1.01
CA LEU A 243 20.62 -0.96 1.51
C LEU A 243 20.87 -2.00 2.61
N GLU A 244 19.87 -2.26 3.44
CA GLU A 244 19.98 -3.18 4.59
C GLU A 244 19.40 -4.56 4.25
N TYR A 245 18.31 -4.59 3.48
CA TYR A 245 17.58 -5.80 3.08
C TYR A 245 17.92 -6.22 1.64
N THR A 246 19.21 -6.35 1.35
CA THR A 246 19.73 -6.70 0.02
C THR A 246 19.68 -8.21 -0.27
N ASN A 247 19.64 -8.59 -1.56
CA ASN A 247 19.54 -10.00 -1.98
C ASN A 247 20.81 -10.84 -1.69
N ASP A 248 21.95 -10.25 -1.33
CA ASP A 248 23.13 -11.00 -0.87
C ASP A 248 22.97 -11.53 0.56
N LYS A 249 21.95 -11.08 1.30
CA LYS A 249 21.64 -11.56 2.64
C LYS A 249 20.88 -12.88 2.56
N PRO A 250 21.41 -13.98 3.15
CA PRO A 250 20.73 -15.27 3.11
C PRO A 250 19.32 -15.24 3.71
N TYR A 251 19.11 -14.44 4.76
CA TYR A 251 17.80 -14.30 5.40
C TYR A 251 16.77 -13.56 4.55
N VAL A 252 17.19 -12.68 3.63
CA VAL A 252 16.28 -12.01 2.69
C VAL A 252 15.83 -13.01 1.63
N LEU A 253 16.77 -13.78 1.07
CA LEU A 253 16.44 -14.84 0.12
C LEU A 253 15.53 -15.90 0.75
N GLN A 254 15.82 -16.31 1.98
CA GLN A 254 14.97 -17.21 2.75
C GLN A 254 13.54 -16.67 2.85
N ALA A 255 13.35 -15.43 3.32
CA ALA A 255 12.02 -14.83 3.42
C ALA A 255 11.28 -14.82 2.07
N LYS A 256 11.98 -14.51 0.97
CA LYS A 256 11.41 -14.51 -0.39
C LYS A 256 11.04 -15.90 -0.91
N GLU A 257 11.73 -16.94 -0.46
CA GLU A 257 11.51 -18.32 -0.90
C GLU A 257 10.53 -19.10 -0.01
N SER A 258 10.34 -18.69 1.25
CA SER A 258 9.58 -19.46 2.23
C SER A 258 8.33 -18.78 2.80
N TRP A 259 8.00 -17.56 2.38
CA TRP A 259 6.80 -16.80 2.83
C TRP A 259 5.48 -17.60 2.76
N HIS A 260 5.38 -18.59 1.89
CA HIS A 260 4.18 -19.41 1.68
C HIS A 260 4.19 -20.72 2.49
N MET A 261 5.29 -21.07 3.16
CA MET A 261 5.44 -22.32 3.91
C MET A 261 4.77 -22.22 5.29
N ILE A 262 3.44 -22.13 5.27
CA ILE A 262 2.56 -21.86 6.41
C ILE A 262 1.62 -23.05 6.63
N GLU A 263 1.46 -23.44 7.90
CA GLU A 263 0.56 -24.49 8.35
C GLU A 263 -0.65 -23.88 9.07
N ASN A 264 -1.82 -24.52 8.95
CA ASN A 264 -3.01 -24.18 9.72
C ASN A 264 -3.25 -25.25 10.79
N ILE A 265 -3.10 -24.86 12.05
CA ILE A 265 -3.35 -25.70 13.22
C ILE A 265 -4.51 -25.07 13.99
N ASP A 266 -5.67 -25.71 13.95
CA ASP A 266 -6.89 -25.30 14.66
C ASP A 266 -7.30 -23.83 14.41
N GLY A 267 -7.15 -23.35 13.17
CA GLY A 267 -7.50 -21.99 12.77
C GLY A 267 -6.40 -20.95 13.01
N LYS A 268 -5.25 -21.39 13.57
CA LYS A 268 -4.04 -20.58 13.70
C LYS A 268 -3.06 -20.91 12.58
N TYR A 269 -2.69 -19.89 11.82
CA TYR A 269 -1.68 -19.94 10.78
C TYR A 269 -0.31 -19.68 11.41
N ILE A 270 0.65 -20.57 11.15
CA ILE A 270 2.02 -20.47 11.65
C ILE A 270 3.01 -20.86 10.55
N PHE A 271 4.22 -20.29 10.58
CA PHE A 271 5.29 -20.77 9.71
C PHE A 271 5.73 -22.17 10.12
N SER A 272 5.99 -23.00 9.11
CA SER A 272 6.67 -24.28 9.31
C SER A 272 8.11 -24.07 9.79
N ASP A 273 8.70 -25.07 10.44
CA ASP A 273 10.12 -25.04 10.82
C ASP A 273 11.04 -24.81 9.62
N GLN A 274 10.65 -25.25 8.41
CA GLN A 274 11.45 -25.03 7.21
C GLN A 274 11.53 -23.56 6.81
N ALA A 275 10.47 -22.78 7.05
CA ALA A 275 10.49 -21.36 6.76
C ALA A 275 11.47 -20.58 7.64
N LEU A 276 11.76 -21.07 8.85
CA LEU A 276 12.50 -20.36 9.90
C LEU A 276 13.92 -20.91 10.17
N LYS A 277 14.40 -21.85 9.35
CA LYS A 277 15.75 -22.45 9.46
C LYS A 277 16.82 -21.65 8.75
#